data_AF-A0A7J7MW95-F1
#
_entry.id   AF-A0A7J7MW95-F1
#
_cell.length_a   1.000
_cell.length_b   1.000
_cell.length_c   1.000
_cell.angle_alpha   90.00
_cell.angle_beta   90.00
_cell.angle_gamma   90.00
#
_symmetry.space_group_name_H-M   'P 1'
#
loop_
_entity.id
_entity.type
_entity.pdbx_description
1 polymer ?
#
loop_
_entity_poly.entity_id
_entity_poly.type
_entity_poly.pdbx_seq_one_letter_code
_entity_poly.pdbx_strand_id
1 'polypeptide(L)'
;MDALHVGDMDIAYAKVLSTGDDLLLMKLMERSGPTVDQLSNEITDEVLHFIAQCLVEQNLFDLCLSWIQQLADLVMENGPNILGIPAKIMNELLLNLNEYFLTMVAPEDWEGATPDQLLDQLASAWGIDLHHFEK
;
A
#
# COMPACT_ATOMS: atom_id res chain seq x y z
N MET A 1 -12.65 -21.97 -15.98
CA MET A 1 -11.57 -22.07 -14.98
C MET A 1 -10.45 -21.23 -15.57
N ASP A 2 -10.60 -19.92 -15.44
CA ASP A 2 -9.68 -18.97 -16.04
C ASP A 2 -8.58 -18.77 -15.02
N ALA A 3 -7.43 -19.39 -15.29
CA ALA A 3 -6.18 -19.00 -14.68
C ALA A 3 -5.97 -17.53 -15.07
N LEU A 4 -6.28 -16.61 -14.15
CA LEU A 4 -5.76 -15.25 -14.23
C LEU A 4 -4.24 -15.42 -14.30
N HIS A 5 -3.68 -15.21 -15.48
CA HIS A 5 -2.25 -15.39 -15.66
C HIS A 5 -1.59 -14.27 -14.88
N VAL A 6 -0.60 -14.60 -14.04
CA VAL A 6 0.33 -13.62 -13.47
C VAL A 6 0.88 -12.81 -14.65
N GLY A 7 0.40 -11.58 -14.81
CA GLY A 7 0.57 -10.75 -16.02
C GLY A 7 -0.71 -10.03 -16.47
N ASP A 8 -1.89 -10.63 -16.33
CA ASP A 8 -3.15 -9.99 -16.68
C ASP A 8 -3.45 -8.80 -15.73
N MET A 9 -3.11 -8.93 -14.45
CA MET A 9 -3.25 -7.84 -13.49
C MET A 9 -2.24 -6.73 -13.74
N ASP A 10 -0.95 -7.04 -13.90
CA ASP A 10 0.07 -6.03 -14.20
C ASP A 10 -0.30 -5.19 -15.43
N ILE A 11 -0.77 -5.83 -16.51
CA ILE A 11 -1.27 -5.14 -17.72
C ILE A 11 -2.51 -4.27 -17.42
N ALA A 12 -3.45 -4.78 -16.61
CA ALA A 12 -4.65 -4.03 -16.25
C ALA A 12 -4.31 -2.76 -15.46
N TYR A 13 -3.41 -2.87 -14.49
CA TYR A 13 -2.91 -1.74 -13.71
C TYR A 13 -2.13 -0.75 -14.58
N ALA A 14 -1.18 -1.22 -15.39
CA ALA A 14 -0.41 -0.39 -16.31
C ALA A 14 -1.32 0.44 -17.24
N LYS A 15 -2.40 -0.18 -17.74
CA LYS A 15 -3.38 0.49 -18.60
C LYS A 15 -4.13 1.60 -17.88
N VAL A 16 -4.56 1.36 -16.64
CA VAL A 16 -5.30 2.35 -15.84
C VAL A 16 -4.39 3.47 -15.36
N LEU A 17 -3.17 3.15 -14.90
CA LEU A 17 -2.16 4.14 -14.56
C LEU A 17 -1.83 5.04 -15.76
N SER A 18 -1.75 4.48 -16.97
CA SER A 18 -1.53 5.24 -18.20
C SER A 18 -2.65 6.22 -18.56
N THR A 19 -3.87 6.06 -18.01
CA THR A 19 -4.94 7.04 -18.21
C THR A 19 -4.84 8.24 -17.26
N GLY A 20 -4.06 8.13 -16.17
CA GLY A 20 -3.98 9.15 -15.11
C GLY A 20 -5.31 9.41 -14.43
N ASP A 21 -6.19 8.40 -14.40
CA ASP A 21 -7.54 8.51 -13.82
C ASP A 21 -7.57 7.75 -12.48
N ASP A 22 -7.38 8.52 -11.41
CA ASP A 22 -7.34 8.04 -10.03
C ASP A 22 -8.62 7.30 -9.62
N LEU A 23 -9.78 7.71 -10.16
CA LEU A 23 -11.05 7.04 -9.89
C LEU A 23 -11.10 5.66 -10.56
N LEU A 24 -10.57 5.53 -11.77
CA LEU A 24 -10.45 4.23 -12.43
C LEU A 24 -9.46 3.32 -11.70
N LEU A 25 -8.34 3.87 -11.20
CA LEU A 25 -7.36 3.12 -10.42
C LEU A 25 -7.98 2.61 -9.12
N MET A 26 -8.66 3.49 -8.39
CA MET A 26 -9.39 3.16 -7.17
C MET A 26 -10.41 2.03 -7.40
N LYS A 27 -11.22 2.12 -8.46
CA LYS A 27 -12.19 1.07 -8.81
C LYS A 27 -11.52 -0.25 -9.16
N LEU A 28 -10.36 -0.21 -9.80
CA LEU A 28 -9.61 -1.42 -10.12
C LEU A 28 -9.11 -2.07 -8.82
N MET A 29 -8.54 -1.28 -7.92
CA MET A 29 -8.03 -1.74 -6.63
C MET A 29 -9.13 -2.31 -5.72
N GLU A 30 -10.28 -1.63 -5.65
CA GLU A 30 -11.45 -2.12 -4.92
C GLU A 30 -11.93 -3.47 -5.47
N ARG A 31 -11.90 -3.64 -6.79
CA ARG A 31 -12.36 -4.86 -7.46
C ARG A 31 -11.35 -6.01 -7.38
N SER A 32 -10.05 -5.73 -7.48
CA SER A 32 -9.02 -6.78 -7.41
C SER A 32 -8.72 -7.20 -5.98
N GLY A 33 -8.89 -6.29 -5.02
CA GLY A 33 -8.27 -6.42 -3.70
C GLY A 33 -6.75 -6.24 -3.76
N PRO A 34 -6.07 -6.41 -2.62
CA PRO A 34 -4.63 -6.27 -2.50
C PRO A 34 -3.91 -7.37 -3.30
N THR A 35 -3.06 -6.94 -4.24
CA THR A 35 -2.41 -7.83 -5.22
C THR A 35 -0.95 -7.47 -5.47
N VAL A 36 -0.30 -6.84 -4.49
CA VAL A 36 1.10 -6.37 -4.53
C VAL A 36 2.06 -7.51 -4.92
N ASP A 37 1.78 -8.75 -4.54
CA ASP A 37 2.57 -9.93 -4.88
C ASP A 37 2.52 -10.34 -6.37
N GLN A 38 1.56 -9.81 -7.12
CA GLN A 38 1.30 -10.17 -8.53
C GLN A 38 1.64 -9.04 -9.49
N LEU A 39 2.04 -7.88 -8.96
CA LEU A 39 2.44 -6.71 -9.73
C LEU A 39 3.96 -6.70 -9.91
N SER A 40 4.40 -6.16 -11.04
CA SER A 40 5.81 -5.83 -11.22
C SER A 40 6.23 -4.70 -10.27
N ASN A 41 7.54 -4.53 -10.05
CA ASN A 41 8.05 -3.46 -9.19
C ASN A 41 7.64 -2.06 -9.70
N GLU A 42 7.63 -1.86 -11.03
CA GLU A 42 7.21 -0.60 -11.64
C GLU A 42 5.77 -0.25 -11.28
N ILE A 43 4.86 -1.22 -11.43
CA ILE A 43 3.45 -1.01 -11.12
C ILE A 43 3.21 -0.92 -9.61
N THR A 44 3.94 -1.71 -8.83
CA THR A 44 3.92 -1.64 -7.36
C THR A 44 4.28 -0.25 -6.86
N ASP A 45 5.34 0.35 -7.41
CA ASP A 45 5.79 1.70 -7.01
C ASP A 45 4.70 2.75 -7.26
N GLU A 46 4.07 2.73 -8.43
CA GLU A 46 2.98 3.64 -8.79
C GLU A 46 1.73 3.44 -7.92
N VAL A 47 1.36 2.18 -7.64
CA VAL A 47 0.22 1.85 -6.77
C VAL A 47 0.50 2.26 -5.32
N LEU A 48 1.70 2.03 -4.80
CA LEU A 48 2.08 2.45 -3.44
C LEU A 48 2.12 3.97 -3.31
N HIS A 49 2.57 4.68 -4.34
CA HIS A 49 2.51 6.14 -4.38
C HIS A 49 1.06 6.64 -4.37
N PHE A 50 0.16 6.02 -5.14
CA PHE A 50 -1.26 6.32 -5.09
C PHE A 50 -1.89 6.04 -3.71
N ILE A 51 -1.54 4.92 -3.06
CA ILE A 51 -1.98 4.60 -1.70
C ILE A 51 -1.50 5.67 -0.72
N ALA A 52 -0.24 6.09 -0.81
CA ALA A 52 0.30 7.15 0.04
C ALA A 52 -0.49 8.45 -0.10
N GLN A 53 -0.91 8.80 -1.32
CA GLN A 53 -1.75 9.98 -1.57
C GLN A 53 -3.18 9.80 -1.03
N CYS A 54 -3.77 8.62 -1.19
CA CYS A 54 -5.11 8.29 -0.69
C CYS A 54 -5.23 8.41 0.83
N LEU A 55 -4.16 8.08 1.57
CA LEU A 55 -4.11 8.26 3.02
C LEU A 55 -4.33 9.74 3.40
N VAL A 56 -3.73 10.68 2.66
CA VAL A 56 -3.89 12.12 2.93
C VAL A 56 -5.31 12.61 2.60
N GLU A 57 -5.93 12.07 1.56
CA GLU A 57 -7.28 12.46 1.14
C GLU A 57 -8.41 11.82 1.97
N GLN A 58 -8.08 10.97 2.94
CA GLN A 58 -8.97 10.46 4.00
C GLN A 58 -10.20 9.67 3.53
N ASN A 59 -10.30 9.30 2.25
CA ASN A 59 -11.53 8.77 1.67
C ASN A 59 -11.63 7.23 1.66
N LEU A 60 -10.55 6.50 1.97
CA LEU A 60 -10.44 5.07 1.64
C LEU A 60 -9.67 4.24 2.68
N PHE A 61 -10.08 4.32 3.95
CA PHE A 61 -9.41 3.62 5.05
C PHE A 61 -9.25 2.12 4.77
N ASP A 62 -10.36 1.42 4.48
CA ASP A 62 -10.37 -0.04 4.33
C ASP A 62 -9.55 -0.50 3.12
N LEU A 63 -9.63 0.25 2.02
CA LEU A 63 -8.84 -0.05 0.83
C LEU A 63 -7.36 0.15 1.11
N CYS A 64 -6.94 1.30 1.65
CA CYS A 64 -5.53 1.55 1.92
C CYS A 64 -4.98 0.53 2.93
N LEU A 65 -5.74 0.21 3.98
CA LEU A 65 -5.26 -0.67 5.04
C LEU A 65 -5.09 -2.12 4.57
N SER A 66 -6.01 -2.64 3.74
CA SER A 66 -5.86 -3.99 3.17
C SER A 66 -4.63 -4.13 2.26
N TRP A 67 -4.28 -3.08 1.53
CA TRP A 67 -3.07 -3.05 0.71
C TRP A 67 -1.79 -2.91 1.53
N ILE A 68 -1.81 -2.06 2.55
CA ILE A 68 -0.67 -1.87 3.47
C ILE A 68 -0.42 -3.14 4.29
N GLN A 69 -1.48 -3.84 4.71
CA GLN A 69 -1.35 -5.10 5.40
C GLN A 69 -0.68 -6.15 4.52
N GLN A 70 -1.12 -6.32 3.27
CA GLN A 70 -0.45 -7.25 2.36
C GLN A 70 1.02 -6.88 2.13
N LEU A 71 1.33 -5.59 2.00
CA LEU A 71 2.70 -5.11 1.87
C LEU A 71 3.55 -5.49 3.10
N ALA A 72 3.02 -5.27 4.30
CA ALA A 72 3.68 -5.63 5.55
C ALA A 72 3.94 -7.14 5.63
N ASP A 73 2.93 -7.96 5.31
CA ASP A 73 3.05 -9.41 5.28
C ASP A 73 4.16 -9.85 4.30
N LEU A 74 4.16 -9.31 3.07
CA LEU A 74 5.18 -9.63 2.06
C LEU A 74 6.59 -9.26 2.50
N VAL A 75 6.75 -8.08 3.10
CA VAL A 75 8.03 -7.57 3.58
C VAL A 75 8.52 -8.38 4.80
N MET A 76 7.62 -8.78 5.69
CA MET A 76 7.94 -9.63 6.84
C MET A 76 8.34 -11.04 6.42
N GLU A 77 7.66 -11.62 5.43
CA GLU A 77 7.91 -12.98 4.96
C GLU A 77 9.15 -13.09 4.07
N ASN A 78 9.35 -12.12 3.18
CA ASN A 78 10.36 -12.21 2.11
C ASN A 78 11.53 -11.22 2.28
N GLY A 79 11.43 -10.32 3.25
CA GLY A 79 12.42 -9.29 3.55
C GLY A 79 12.15 -7.93 2.89
N PRO A 80 12.82 -6.86 3.35
CA PRO A 80 12.50 -5.47 3.00
C PRO A 80 12.75 -5.09 1.55
N ASN A 81 13.54 -5.87 0.81
CA ASN A 81 13.93 -5.57 -0.56
C ASN A 81 13.16 -6.39 -1.60
N ILE A 82 12.15 -7.18 -1.20
CA ILE A 82 11.43 -8.08 -2.11
C ILE A 82 10.78 -7.36 -3.30
N LEU A 83 10.20 -6.18 -3.04
CA LEU A 83 9.52 -5.38 -4.06
C LEU A 83 10.41 -4.31 -4.71
N GLY A 84 11.66 -4.18 -4.23
CA GLY A 84 12.59 -3.16 -4.75
C GLY A 84 12.12 -1.71 -4.58
N ILE A 85 11.21 -1.45 -3.63
CA ILE A 85 10.57 -0.14 -3.43
C ILE A 85 11.63 0.95 -3.18
N PRO A 86 11.59 2.09 -3.88
CA PRO A 86 12.48 3.21 -3.61
C PRO A 86 12.29 3.75 -2.18
N ALA A 87 13.39 4.08 -1.50
CA ALA A 87 13.36 4.65 -0.14
C ALA A 87 12.48 5.90 -0.03
N LYS A 88 12.34 6.69 -1.11
CA LYS A 88 11.44 7.85 -1.13
C LYS A 88 9.98 7.44 -0.91
N ILE A 89 9.51 6.41 -1.60
CA ILE A 89 8.13 5.90 -1.49
C ILE A 89 7.92 5.29 -0.11
N MET A 90 8.89 4.52 0.41
CA MET A 90 8.83 3.97 1.77
C MET A 90 8.63 5.07 2.83
N ASN A 91 9.43 6.14 2.76
CA ASN A 91 9.33 7.26 3.71
C ASN A 91 8.02 8.03 3.58
N GLU A 92 7.57 8.28 2.34
CA GLU A 92 6.30 8.97 2.07
C GLU A 92 5.11 8.15 2.56
N LEU A 93 5.11 6.85 2.31
CA LEU A 93 4.07 5.93 2.79
C LEU A 93 4.02 5.92 4.32
N LEU A 94 5.16 5.75 5.01
CA LEU A 94 5.19 5.74 6.48
C LEU A 94 4.78 7.07 7.09
N LEU A 95 5.20 8.19 6.51
CA LEU A 95 4.81 9.53 6.97
C LEU A 95 3.29 9.69 6.89
N ASN A 96 2.73 9.46 5.70
CA ASN A 96 1.30 9.65 5.46
C ASN A 96 0.48 8.67 6.30
N LEU A 97 0.97 7.44 6.48
CA LEU A 97 0.35 6.44 7.34
C LEU A 97 0.33 6.86 8.81
N ASN A 98 1.43 7.40 9.32
CA ASN A 98 1.52 7.92 10.67
C ASN A 98 0.53 9.10 10.89
N GLU A 99 0.53 10.09 9.99
CA GLU A 99 -0.41 11.22 10.08
C GLU A 99 -1.88 10.77 9.96
N TYR A 100 -2.13 9.79 9.10
CA TYR A 100 -3.44 9.19 8.92
C TYR A 100 -3.95 8.53 10.20
N PHE A 101 -3.11 7.73 10.86
CA PHE A 101 -3.46 7.03 12.09
C PHE A 101 -3.61 7.95 13.31
N LEU A 102 -2.92 9.09 13.33
CA LEU A 102 -3.15 10.12 14.36
C LEU A 102 -4.52 10.78 14.25
N THR A 103 -5.14 10.75 13.06
CA THR A 103 -6.37 11.49 12.76
C THR A 103 -7.60 10.59 12.61
N MET A 104 -7.42 9.30 12.33
CA MET A 104 -8.48 8.34 12.10
C MET A 104 -8.52 7.25 13.17
N VAL A 105 -9.75 6.89 13.59
CA VAL A 105 -9.99 5.68 14.40
C VAL A 105 -10.19 4.52 13.44
N ALA A 106 -9.48 3.42 13.65
CA ALA A 106 -9.69 2.20 12.86
C ALA A 106 -11.17 1.78 12.88
N PRO A 107 -11.72 1.26 11.77
CA PRO A 107 -13.05 0.68 11.71
C PRO A 107 -13.22 -0.36 12.81
N GLU A 108 -14.36 -0.36 13.47
CA GLU A 108 -14.66 -1.33 14.53
C GLU A 108 -14.64 -2.79 14.01
N ASP A 109 -14.89 -2.99 12.72
CA ASP A 109 -14.91 -4.29 12.03
C ASP A 109 -13.59 -4.65 11.33
N TRP A 110 -12.49 -3.92 11.58
CA TRP A 110 -11.20 -4.26 11.00
C TRP A 110 -10.63 -5.54 11.64
N GLU A 111 -10.50 -6.60 10.84
CA GLU A 111 -9.98 -7.91 11.29
C GLU A 111 -8.45 -8.09 11.12
N GLY A 112 -7.76 -7.05 10.65
CA GLY A 112 -6.34 -7.09 10.34
C GLY A 112 -5.41 -6.63 11.47
N ALA A 113 -4.13 -6.48 11.15
CA ALA A 113 -3.16 -5.88 12.07
C ALA A 113 -3.58 -4.43 12.37
N THR A 114 -3.39 -3.97 13.61
CA THR A 114 -3.78 -2.60 13.95
C THR A 114 -2.91 -1.61 13.17
N PRO A 115 -3.44 -0.42 12.89
CA PRO A 115 -2.66 0.71 12.39
C PRO A 115 -1.24 0.83 12.95
N ASP A 116 -1.11 0.95 14.27
CA ASP A 116 0.20 1.06 14.94
C ASP A 116 1.11 -0.13 14.66
N GLN A 117 0.56 -1.36 14.63
CA GLN A 117 1.34 -2.56 14.34
C GLN A 117 1.88 -2.55 12.91
N LEU A 118 1.07 -2.16 11.93
CA LEU A 118 1.51 -2.07 10.53
C LEU A 118 2.60 -1.01 10.36
N LEU A 119 2.44 0.14 11.02
CA LEU A 119 3.43 1.21 11.00
C LEU A 119 4.77 0.74 11.60
N ASP A 120 4.74 0.13 12.79
CA ASP A 120 5.94 -0.42 13.46
C ASP A 120 6.60 -1.53 12.64
N GLN A 121 5.81 -2.44 12.05
CA GLN A 121 6.33 -3.54 11.24
C GLN A 121 7.07 -3.03 10.01
N LEU A 122 6.46 -2.13 9.24
CA LEU A 122 7.07 -1.58 8.02
C LEU A 122 8.28 -0.72 8.35
N ALA A 123 8.20 0.12 9.39
CA ALA A 123 9.33 0.95 9.84
C ALA A 123 10.52 0.09 10.29
N SER A 124 10.27 -0.94 11.10
CA SER A 124 11.29 -1.88 11.55
C SER A 124 11.91 -2.65 10.38
N ALA A 125 11.09 -3.10 9.42
CA ALA A 125 11.57 -3.81 8.24
C ALA A 125 12.51 -2.96 7.38
N TRP A 126 12.10 -1.72 7.12
CA TRP A 126 12.83 -0.78 6.27
C TRP A 126 13.95 -0.06 7.02
N GLY A 127 14.07 -0.25 8.34
CA GLY A 127 15.06 0.42 9.18
C GLY A 127 14.83 1.94 9.24
N ILE A 128 13.58 2.38 9.16
CA ILE A 128 13.19 3.79 9.20
C ILE A 128 12.78 4.14 10.63
N ASP A 129 13.37 5.20 11.18
CA ASP A 129 13.04 5.69 12.52
C ASP A 129 11.77 6.55 12.48
N LEU A 130 10.71 6.08 13.14
CA LEU A 130 9.41 6.77 13.22
C LEU A 130 9.48 8.08 14.02
N HIS A 131 10.47 8.26 14.90
CA HIS A 131 10.66 9.52 15.64
C HIS A 131 10.93 10.71 14.71
N HIS A 132 11.37 10.48 13.46
CA HIS A 132 11.48 11.55 12.47
C HIS A 132 10.15 12.15 12.03
N PHE A 133 9.03 11.44 12.24
CA PHE A 133 7.68 11.87 11.87
C PHE A 133 6.94 12.58 13.01
N GLU A 134 7.42 12.44 14.25
CA GLU A 134 6.93 13.17 15.42
C GLU A 134 7.56 14.58 15.48
N LYS A 135 6.99 15.56 14.77
CA LYS A 135 7.46 16.95 14.81
C LYS A 135 6.40 17.95 15.22
#